data_AF-A0AAU0Y4B3-F1
#
_entry.id   AF-A0AAU0Y4B3-F1
#
_cell.length_a   1.000
_cell.length_b   1.000
_cell.length_c   1.000
_cell.angle_alpha   90.00
_cell.angle_beta   90.00
_cell.angle_gamma   90.00
#
_symmetry.space_group_name_H-M   'P 1'
#
loop_
_entity.id
_entity.type
_entity.pdbx_description
1 polymer ?
#
loop_
_entity_poly.entity_id
_entity_poly.type
_entity_poly.pdbx_seq_one_letter_code
_entity_poly.pdbx_strand_id
1 'polypeptide(L)'
;MSAAPTGTVSKDGTVTLSGTYRCSALSGVGPVFVSSTVRAGEVRQGIGGTAATCDGVEHTWVNQDKPVHGAPVAPGPAEVEATLVHLDTRSGLPMPRIIVTDRHEIELRPAKG
;
A
#
# COMPACT_ATOMS: atom_id res chain seq x y z
N MET A 1 0.48 -1.50 11.26
CA MET A 1 0.99 -1.21 9.92
C MET A 1 2.01 -0.10 10.09
N SER A 2 3.13 -0.17 9.38
CA SER A 2 4.06 0.95 9.23
C SER A 2 4.53 0.98 7.79
N ALA A 3 4.35 2.09 7.08
CA ALA A 3 4.97 2.33 5.80
C ALA A 3 6.39 2.87 5.99
N ALA A 4 7.28 2.55 5.06
CA ALA A 4 8.62 3.11 5.07
C ALA A 4 8.55 4.63 4.84
N PRO A 5 9.47 5.43 5.44
CA PRO A 5 9.52 6.88 5.26
C PRO A 5 9.96 7.30 3.84
N THR A 6 10.27 6.34 2.97
CA THR A 6 10.76 6.58 1.61
C THR A 6 10.18 5.54 0.65
N GLY A 7 9.90 5.96 -0.58
CA GLY A 7 9.60 5.06 -1.70
C GLY A 7 10.59 5.27 -2.84
N THR A 8 10.46 4.49 -3.92
CA THR A 8 11.26 4.68 -5.13
C THR A 8 10.42 4.80 -6.39
N VAL A 9 10.91 5.57 -7.35
CA VAL A 9 10.36 5.72 -8.70
C VAL A 9 11.44 5.31 -9.70
N SER A 10 11.17 4.30 -10.52
CA SER A 10 12.06 3.88 -11.60
C SER A 10 11.96 4.80 -12.83
N LYS A 11 12.90 4.68 -13.77
CA LYS A 11 12.95 5.49 -14.99
C LYS A 11 11.69 5.37 -15.86
N ASP A 12 11.03 4.22 -15.82
CA ASP A 12 9.78 3.96 -16.55
C ASP A 12 8.52 4.41 -15.79
N GLY A 13 8.67 5.01 -14.60
CA GLY A 13 7.58 5.53 -13.78
C GLY A 13 6.95 4.53 -12.82
N THR A 14 7.52 3.33 -12.67
CA THR A 14 7.04 2.36 -11.67
C THR A 14 7.38 2.86 -10.26
N VAL A 15 6.36 2.96 -9.41
CA VAL A 15 6.51 3.35 -8.01
C VAL A 15 6.61 2.08 -7.17
N THR A 16 7.55 2.06 -6.23
CA THR A 16 7.71 1.00 -5.23
C THR A 16 7.52 1.59 -3.84
N LEU A 17 6.60 0.99 -3.09
CA LEU A 17 6.35 1.28 -1.69
C LEU A 17 6.56 0.01 -0.86
N SER A 18 6.98 0.18 0.39
CA SER A 18 7.27 -0.93 1.29
C SER A 18 7.03 -0.56 2.74
N GLY A 19 7.07 -1.56 3.62
CA GLY A 19 6.96 -1.35 5.05
C GLY A 19 6.76 -2.67 5.78
N THR A 20 6.17 -2.60 6.97
CA THR A 20 5.81 -3.75 7.78
C THR A 20 4.34 -3.73 8.18
N TYR A 21 3.80 -4.91 8.45
CA TYR A 21 2.48 -5.06 9.06
C TYR A 21 2.49 -6.23 10.03
N ARG A 22 1.53 -6.20 10.96
CA ARG A 22 1.19 -7.32 11.82
C ARG A 22 -0.30 -7.53 11.70
N CYS A 23 -0.71 -8.74 11.38
CA CYS A 23 -2.10 -9.14 11.27
C CYS A 23 -2.31 -10.42 12.07
N SER A 24 -3.37 -10.49 12.87
CA SER A 24 -3.78 -11.71 13.55
C SER A 24 -5.00 -12.30 12.88
N ALA A 25 -5.26 -13.59 13.08
CA ALA A 25 -6.45 -14.25 12.57
C ALA A 25 -7.72 -13.46 12.94
N LEU A 26 -8.53 -13.15 11.93
CA LEU A 26 -9.76 -12.40 12.10
C LEU A 26 -10.94 -13.37 12.22
N SER A 27 -11.96 -13.00 12.98
CA SER A 27 -13.19 -13.79 13.15
C SER A 27 -14.13 -13.76 11.92
N GLY A 28 -13.68 -13.20 10.79
CA GLY A 28 -14.47 -13.02 9.57
C GLY A 28 -13.96 -13.88 8.42
N VAL A 29 -14.80 -14.08 7.40
CA VAL A 29 -14.46 -14.87 6.21
C VAL A 29 -13.91 -13.92 5.14
N GLY A 30 -12.83 -14.32 4.48
CA GLY A 30 -12.28 -13.64 3.32
C GLY A 30 -10.83 -13.15 3.50
N PRO A 31 -10.18 -12.76 2.40
CA PRO A 31 -8.77 -12.41 2.38
C PRO A 31 -8.50 -11.04 3.01
N VAL A 32 -7.30 -10.89 3.56
CA VAL A 32 -6.75 -9.62 4.02
C VAL A 32 -5.67 -9.17 3.04
N PHE A 33 -5.61 -7.88 2.74
CA PHE A 33 -4.63 -7.28 1.85
C PHE A 33 -3.92 -6.10 2.51
N VAL A 34 -2.67 -5.91 2.13
CA VAL A 34 -1.96 -4.64 2.27
C VAL A 34 -2.13 -3.86 0.98
N SER A 35 -2.93 -2.79 1.03
CA SER A 35 -3.11 -1.86 -0.08
C SER A 35 -2.27 -0.62 0.17
N SER A 36 -1.69 -0.05 -0.89
CA SER A 36 -0.94 1.21 -0.77
C SER A 36 -1.36 2.24 -1.81
N THR A 37 -1.19 3.50 -1.47
CA THR A 37 -1.49 4.66 -2.31
C THR A 37 -0.41 5.70 -2.08
N VAL A 38 -0.04 6.43 -3.13
CA VAL A 38 0.81 7.61 -3.05
C VAL A 38 0.04 8.84 -3.52
N ARG A 39 0.24 9.97 -2.84
CA ARG A 39 -0.24 11.28 -3.27
C ARG A 39 0.96 12.19 -3.52
N ALA A 40 1.13 12.63 -4.76
CA ALA A 40 2.18 13.55 -5.17
C ALA A 40 1.50 14.79 -5.79
N GLY A 41 1.63 15.94 -5.13
CA GLY A 41 0.82 17.12 -5.43
C GLY A 41 -0.68 16.84 -5.26
N GLU A 42 -1.47 17.19 -6.27
CA GLU A 42 -2.94 16.99 -6.30
C GLU A 42 -3.35 15.55 -6.71
N VAL A 43 -2.39 14.74 -7.16
CA VAL A 43 -2.68 13.44 -7.78
C VAL A 43 -2.51 12.32 -6.76
N ARG A 44 -3.57 11.55 -6.52
CA ARG A 44 -3.58 10.34 -5.69
C ARG A 44 -3.65 9.09 -6.56
N GLN A 45 -2.70 8.17 -6.39
CA GLN A 45 -2.54 6.97 -7.21
C GLN A 45 -2.46 5.72 -6.33
N GLY A 46 -3.27 4.72 -6.64
CA GLY A 46 -3.14 3.39 -6.05
C GLY A 46 -1.84 2.73 -6.54
N ILE A 47 -1.05 2.21 -5.61
CA ILE A 47 0.18 1.47 -5.90
C ILE A 47 -0.03 0.06 -5.39
N GLY A 48 -0.63 -0.80 -6.23
CA GLY A 48 -0.80 -2.22 -5.99
C GLY A 48 -1.53 -2.62 -4.69
N GLY A 49 -1.50 -3.93 -4.45
CA GLY A 49 -1.97 -4.56 -3.23
C GLY A 49 -1.44 -5.98 -3.15
N THR A 50 -1.04 -6.41 -1.95
CA THR A 50 -0.48 -7.74 -1.71
C THR A 50 -1.29 -8.45 -0.64
N ALA A 51 -1.51 -9.76 -0.80
CA ALA A 51 -2.20 -10.56 0.20
C ALA A 51 -1.42 -10.55 1.52
N ALA A 52 -2.13 -10.37 2.62
CA ALA A 52 -1.56 -10.35 3.96
C ALA A 52 -1.64 -11.74 4.61
N THR A 53 -0.58 -12.10 5.32
CA THR A 53 -0.54 -13.27 6.20
C THR A 53 -0.97 -12.83 7.60
N CYS A 54 -2.01 -13.47 8.13
CA CYS A 54 -2.60 -13.12 9.43
C CYS A 54 -2.32 -14.19 10.49
N ASP A 55 -1.05 -14.31 10.89
CA ASP A 55 -0.53 -15.28 11.85
C ASP A 55 -0.08 -14.65 13.19
N GLY A 56 -0.26 -13.34 13.35
CA GLY A 56 0.07 -12.57 14.55
C GLY A 56 1.52 -12.07 14.62
N VAL A 57 2.38 -12.43 13.65
CA VAL A 57 3.77 -11.96 13.59
C VAL A 57 3.91 -10.77 12.65
N GLU A 58 5.07 -10.12 12.72
CA GLU A 58 5.39 -9.00 11.83
C GLU A 58 5.90 -9.53 10.48
N HIS A 59 5.38 -8.96 9.39
CA HIS A 59 5.74 -9.27 8.02
C HIS A 59 6.12 -8.01 7.27
N THR A 60 7.05 -8.13 6.33
CA THR A 60 7.36 -7.07 5.37
C THR A 60 6.39 -7.13 4.20
N TRP A 61 6.14 -5.98 3.58
CA TRP A 61 5.38 -5.90 2.34
C TRP A 61 6.10 -5.00 1.34
N VAL A 62 5.89 -5.27 0.05
CA VAL A 62 6.34 -4.46 -1.07
C VAL A 62 5.24 -4.44 -2.11
N ASN A 63 4.79 -3.25 -2.49
CA ASN A 63 3.87 -3.06 -3.61
C ASN A 63 4.57 -2.25 -4.70
N GLN A 64 4.39 -2.67 -5.95
CA GLN A 64 4.95 -2.00 -7.12
C GLN A 64 3.87 -1.85 -8.16
N ASP A 65 3.72 -0.64 -8.68
CA ASP A 65 2.80 -0.40 -9.78
C ASP A 65 3.22 0.83 -10.58
N LYS A 66 2.78 0.87 -11.83
CA LYS A 66 2.94 2.02 -12.70
C LYS A 66 1.59 2.75 -12.77
N PRO A 67 1.47 3.97 -12.22
CA PRO A 67 0.24 4.74 -12.32
C PRO A 67 -0.24 4.87 -13.78
N VAL A 68 -1.41 4.31 -14.08
CA VAL A 68 -1.96 4.25 -15.46
C VAL A 68 -2.75 5.51 -15.81
N HIS A 69 -3.29 6.22 -14.81
CA HIS A 69 -4.19 7.36 -15.01
C HIS A 69 -3.69 8.61 -14.27
N GLY A 70 -3.11 9.57 -14.99
CA GLY A 70 -2.68 10.85 -14.42
C GLY A 70 -1.29 11.30 -14.90
N ALA A 71 -0.80 12.39 -14.32
CA ALA A 71 0.58 12.81 -14.53
C ALA A 71 1.55 11.78 -13.92
N PRO A 72 2.73 11.54 -14.54
CA PRO A 72 3.74 10.65 -13.98
C PRO A 72 4.10 11.08 -12.55
N VAL A 73 4.16 10.12 -11.63
CA VAL A 73 4.70 10.36 -10.30
C VAL A 73 6.21 10.56 -10.44
N ALA A 74 6.70 11.75 -10.05
CA ALA A 74 8.12 12.08 -10.08
C ALA A 74 8.75 11.87 -8.69
N PRO A 75 10.08 11.67 -8.61
CA PRO A 75 10.82 11.77 -7.35
C PRO A 75 10.58 13.11 -6.65
N GLY A 76 10.56 13.09 -5.33
CA GLY A 76 10.33 14.26 -4.45
C GLY A 76 9.37 13.97 -3.30
N PRO A 77 8.92 15.04 -2.60
CA PRO A 77 7.98 14.93 -1.49
C PRO A 77 6.63 14.35 -1.91
N ALA A 78 6.11 13.42 -1.11
CA ALA A 78 4.81 12.80 -1.31
C ALA A 78 4.16 12.42 0.03
N GLU A 79 2.92 11.97 -0.01
CA GLU A 79 2.25 11.31 1.11
C GLU A 79 1.97 9.86 0.75
N VAL A 80 2.24 8.95 1.68
CA VAL A 80 1.87 7.54 1.56
C VAL A 80 0.62 7.26 2.38
N GLU A 81 -0.22 6.36 1.89
CA GLU A 81 -1.23 5.69 2.69
C GLU A 81 -1.12 4.19 2.48
N ALA A 82 -0.82 3.46 3.56
CA ALA A 82 -0.81 2.00 3.58
C ALA A 82 -1.94 1.50 4.49
N THR A 83 -2.79 0.63 3.97
CA THR A 83 -3.96 0.14 4.68
C THR A 83 -3.99 -1.38 4.70
N LEU A 84 -4.25 -1.95 5.87
CA LEU A 84 -4.59 -3.36 6.01
C LEU A 84 -6.11 -3.47 5.90
N VAL A 85 -6.60 -4.10 4.84
CA VAL A 85 -8.03 -4.20 4.52
C VAL A 85 -8.44 -5.67 4.50
N HIS A 86 -9.49 -6.01 5.24
CA HIS A 86 -10.15 -7.31 5.14
C HIS A 86 -11.32 -7.17 4.17
N LEU A 87 -11.39 -8.04 3.16
CA LEU A 87 -12.58 -8.18 2.33
C LEU A 87 -13.50 -9.22 2.97
N ASP A 88 -14.50 -8.76 3.70
CA ASP A 88 -15.50 -9.63 4.33
C ASP A 88 -16.52 -10.10 3.29
N THR A 89 -16.58 -11.41 3.06
CA THR A 89 -17.45 -12.00 2.03
C THR A 89 -18.70 -12.66 2.59
N ARG A 90 -19.03 -12.47 3.89
CA ARG A 90 -20.17 -13.14 4.53
C ARG A 90 -21.53 -12.82 3.90
N SER A 91 -21.67 -11.63 3.30
CA SER A 91 -22.90 -11.22 2.61
C SER A 91 -23.00 -11.72 1.15
N GLY A 92 -21.99 -12.45 0.65
CA GLY A 92 -21.87 -12.86 -0.75
C GLY A 92 -21.22 -11.79 -1.67
N LEU A 93 -21.25 -10.51 -1.26
CA LEU A 93 -20.49 -9.43 -1.89
C LEU A 93 -19.27 -9.09 -1.03
N PRO A 94 -18.04 -9.01 -1.59
CA PRO A 94 -16.87 -8.60 -0.82
C PRO A 94 -17.00 -7.16 -0.30
N MET A 95 -17.12 -7.00 1.01
CA MET A 95 -17.21 -5.70 1.68
C MET A 95 -15.85 -5.32 2.29
N PRO A 96 -15.27 -4.16 1.94
CA PRO A 96 -14.00 -3.74 2.51
C PRO A 96 -14.16 -3.27 3.95
N ARG A 97 -13.37 -3.84 4.85
CA ARG A 97 -13.22 -3.41 6.25
C ARG A 97 -11.77 -2.99 6.50
N ILE A 98 -11.57 -1.69 6.68
CA ILE A 98 -10.26 -1.15 7.07
C ILE A 98 -9.95 -1.58 8.50
N ILE A 99 -8.83 -2.29 8.69
CA ILE A 99 -8.36 -2.73 10.00
C ILE A 99 -7.47 -1.66 10.62
N VAL A 100 -6.50 -1.19 9.85
CA VAL A 100 -5.54 -0.17 10.24
C VAL A 100 -5.02 0.56 9.02
N THR A 101 -4.78 1.86 9.17
CA THR A 101 -4.16 2.70 8.16
C THR A 101 -2.96 3.38 8.78
N ASP A 102 -1.88 3.46 8.01
CA ASP A 102 -0.74 4.32 8.26
C ASP A 102 -0.66 5.36 7.13
N ARG A 103 -0.67 6.64 7.49
CA ARG A 103 -0.62 7.76 6.54
C ARG A 103 0.34 8.82 7.05
N HIS A 104 1.36 9.13 6.26
CA HIS A 104 2.34 10.15 6.59
C HIS A 104 3.10 10.63 5.35
N GLU A 105 3.86 11.70 5.49
CA GLU A 105 4.76 12.21 4.45
C GLU A 105 5.94 11.26 4.24
N ILE A 106 6.37 11.15 2.98
CA ILE A 106 7.54 10.36 2.55
C ILE A 106 8.33 11.10 1.48
N GLU A 107 9.56 10.64 1.26
CA GLU A 107 10.36 11.04 0.11
C GLU A 107 10.38 9.94 -0.96
N LEU A 108 9.95 10.25 -2.18
CA LEU A 108 10.13 9.37 -3.34
C LEU A 108 11.49 9.61 -3.96
N ARG A 109 12.32 8.58 -4.01
CA ARG A 109 13.68 8.66 -4.56
C ARG A 109 13.76 8.01 -5.94
N PRO A 110 14.69 8.41 -6.81
CA PRO A 110 15.01 7.62 -7.98
C PRO A 110 15.41 6.20 -7.55
N ALA A 111 14.86 5.17 -8.21
CA ALA A 111 15.35 3.81 -8.02
C ALA A 111 16.83 3.73 -8.42
N LYS A 112 17.64 3.02 -7.64
CA LYS A 112 19.02 2.71 -8.04
C LYS A 112 18.94 1.73 -9.21
N GLY A 113 19.38 2.19 -10.38
CA GLY A 113 19.43 1.39 -11.60
C GLY A 113 20.55 0.36 -11.60
#